data_AF-A0A137PCM1-F1
#
_entry.id   AF-A0A137PCM1-F1
#
_cell.length_a   1.000
_cell.length_b   1.000
_cell.length_c   1.000
_cell.angle_alpha   90.00
_cell.angle_beta   90.00
_cell.angle_gamma   90.00
#
_symmetry.space_group_name_H-M   'P 1'
#
loop_
_entity.id
_entity.type
_entity.pdbx_description
1 polymer ?
#
loop_
_entity_poly.entity_id
_entity_poly.type
_entity_poly.pdbx_seq_one_letter_code
_entity_poly.pdbx_strand_id
1 'polypeptide(L)'
;MKLQLIFTFLATITNCWYIDLLATNSRTLFANGRIFQLSVKSDAGGRVSTICSTNSNNSLRCENSNIKTSSQGGYYVKDMKCEDVFCRLSIISGESIWEVEVACIDGIDLSAQLIFGEIETLSCKIRRQFSVYMDGGIEYQD
;
A
#
# COMPACT_ATOMS: atom_id res chain seq x y z
N MET A 1 -49.65 -13.46 4.39
CA MET A 1 -48.28 -13.43 4.94
C MET A 1 -47.31 -14.09 3.97
N LYS A 2 -46.88 -13.39 2.92
CA LYS A 2 -45.84 -13.86 1.97
C LYS A 2 -45.14 -12.64 1.39
N LEU A 3 -44.46 -11.87 2.23
CA LEU A 3 -43.71 -10.68 1.79
C LEU A 3 -42.58 -10.31 2.76
N GLN A 4 -41.89 -11.30 3.34
CA GLN A 4 -40.82 -11.05 4.33
C GLN A 4 -39.48 -11.71 3.99
N LEU A 5 -39.33 -12.31 2.80
CA LEU A 5 -38.14 -13.10 2.46
C LEU A 5 -37.25 -12.48 1.38
N ILE A 6 -37.39 -11.17 1.13
CA ILE A 6 -36.55 -10.45 0.15
C ILE A 6 -35.71 -9.33 0.81
N PHE A 7 -35.94 -8.99 2.08
CA PHE A 7 -35.37 -7.77 2.68
C PHE A 7 -34.06 -7.94 3.47
N THR A 8 -33.54 -9.15 3.64
CA THR A 8 -32.28 -9.39 4.39
C THR A 8 -31.06 -9.62 3.50
N PHE A 9 -31.20 -9.49 2.18
CA PHE A 9 -30.07 -9.47 1.23
C PHE A 9 -29.69 -8.03 0.83
N LEU A 10 -29.98 -7.04 1.68
CA LEU A 10 -29.28 -5.76 1.70
C LEU A 10 -27.93 -5.93 2.43
N ALA A 11 -27.21 -7.00 2.10
CA ALA A 11 -25.81 -7.15 2.42
C ALA A 11 -25.08 -6.06 1.63
N THR A 12 -24.93 -4.91 2.28
CA THR A 12 -23.72 -4.10 2.30
C THR A 12 -22.86 -4.27 1.07
N ILE A 13 -22.92 -3.31 0.16
CA ILE A 13 -21.96 -3.14 -0.92
C ILE A 13 -20.60 -2.88 -0.25
N THR A 14 -19.89 -3.94 0.11
CA THR A 14 -18.51 -3.91 0.54
C THR A 14 -17.70 -3.64 -0.71
N ASN A 15 -17.31 -2.39 -0.93
CA ASN A 15 -16.38 -2.06 -1.99
C ASN A 15 -15.09 -2.81 -1.72
N CYS A 16 -14.66 -3.64 -2.67
CA CYS A 16 -13.39 -4.33 -2.57
C CYS A 16 -12.26 -3.37 -2.95
N TRP A 17 -11.22 -3.35 -2.12
CA TRP A 17 -10.03 -2.54 -2.30
C TRP A 17 -8.80 -3.43 -2.41
N TYR A 18 -7.82 -2.93 -3.17
CA TYR A 18 -6.53 -3.55 -3.33
C TYR A 18 -5.45 -2.52 -3.03
N ILE A 19 -4.42 -2.95 -2.29
CA ILE A 19 -3.18 -2.22 -2.13
C ILE A 19 -2.03 -3.07 -2.69
N ASP A 20 -1.40 -2.56 -3.74
CA ASP A 20 -0.19 -3.10 -4.32
C ASP A 20 1.02 -2.36 -3.71
N LEU A 21 1.99 -3.09 -3.17
CA LEU A 21 3.29 -2.56 -2.79
C LEU A 21 4.37 -3.15 -3.69
N LEU A 22 5.20 -2.29 -4.26
CA LEU A 22 6.47 -2.63 -4.88
C LEU A 22 7.58 -1.95 -4.08
N ALA A 23 8.42 -2.75 -3.43
CA ALA A 23 9.63 -2.28 -2.75
C ALA A 23 10.84 -2.71 -3.58
N THR A 24 11.66 -1.76 -4.00
CA THR A 24 12.89 -1.99 -4.76
C THR A 24 14.07 -1.51 -3.95
N ASN A 25 14.93 -2.43 -3.54
CA ASN A 25 16.21 -2.15 -2.93
C ASN A 25 17.26 -1.98 -4.00
N SER A 26 18.10 -0.97 -3.85
CA SER A 26 19.37 -0.87 -4.55
C SER A 26 20.48 -0.82 -3.53
N ARG A 27 21.49 -1.66 -3.71
CA ARG A 27 22.64 -1.78 -2.82
C ARG A 27 23.93 -1.62 -3.60
N THR A 28 24.84 -0.85 -3.04
CA THR A 28 26.24 -0.73 -3.45
C THR A 28 27.11 -0.95 -2.21
N LEU A 29 28.43 -1.11 -2.39
CA LEU A 29 29.36 -1.29 -1.26
C LEU A 29 29.26 -0.17 -0.20
N PHE A 30 28.90 1.05 -0.60
CA PHE A 30 28.90 2.23 0.28
C PHE A 30 27.54 2.85 0.49
N ALA A 31 26.51 2.39 -0.23
CA ALA A 31 25.19 3.00 -0.17
C ALA A 31 24.05 2.01 -0.37
N ASN A 32 23.01 2.18 0.46
CA ASN A 32 21.78 1.40 0.39
C ASN A 32 20.61 2.36 0.19
N GLY A 33 19.78 2.09 -0.81
CA GLY A 33 18.56 2.83 -1.09
C GLY A 33 17.38 1.89 -1.24
N ARG A 34 16.19 2.35 -0.85
CA ARG A 34 14.95 1.63 -1.07
C ARG A 34 13.92 2.59 -1.64
N ILE A 35 13.26 2.17 -2.71
CA ILE A 35 12.12 2.86 -3.29
C ILE A 35 10.89 2.03 -2.98
N PHE A 36 9.89 2.67 -2.39
CA PHE A 36 8.58 2.07 -2.17
C PHE A 36 7.58 2.76 -3.08
N GLN A 37 6.86 1.96 -3.86
CA GLN A 37 5.74 2.41 -4.66
C GLN A 37 4.48 1.69 -4.18
N LEU A 38 3.53 2.46 -3.68
CA LEU A 38 2.21 1.97 -3.32
C LEU A 38 1.21 2.33 -4.40
N SER A 39 0.27 1.43 -4.63
CA SER A 39 -0.87 1.73 -5.45
C SER A 39 -2.13 1.16 -4.85
N VAL A 40 -3.11 2.04 -4.64
CA VAL A 40 -4.43 1.67 -4.17
C VAL A 40 -5.37 1.61 -5.36
N LYS A 41 -6.23 0.60 -5.39
CA LYS A 41 -7.31 0.47 -6.37
C LYS A 41 -8.59 0.15 -5.60
N SER A 42 -9.66 0.87 -5.92
CA SER A 42 -11.02 0.51 -5.53
C SER A 42 -11.76 -0.01 -6.73
N ASP A 43 -12.61 -1.01 -6.56
CA ASP A 43 -13.54 -1.43 -7.61
C ASP A 43 -14.59 -0.35 -7.95
N ALA A 44 -14.77 0.64 -7.06
CA ALA A 44 -15.69 1.76 -7.26
C ALA A 44 -15.06 3.08 -7.76
N GLY A 45 -13.72 3.24 -7.70
CA GLY A 45 -13.11 4.58 -7.76
C GLY A 45 -11.80 4.72 -8.56
N GLY A 46 -11.41 3.70 -9.32
CA GLY A 46 -10.17 3.73 -10.09
C GLY A 46 -8.90 3.50 -9.26
N ARG A 47 -7.74 3.93 -9.79
CA ARG A 47 -6.41 3.63 -9.24
C ARG A 47 -5.69 4.92 -8.86
N VAL A 48 -4.92 4.88 -7.77
CA VAL A 48 -3.97 5.92 -7.39
C VAL A 48 -2.63 5.28 -7.02
N SER A 49 -1.54 6.02 -7.23
CA SER A 49 -0.21 5.59 -6.81
C SER A 49 0.55 6.72 -6.13
N THR A 50 1.42 6.32 -5.21
CA THR A 50 2.34 7.20 -4.50
C THR A 50 3.67 6.48 -4.33
N ILE A 51 4.74 7.26 -4.13
CA ILE A 51 6.11 6.77 -4.10
C ILE A 51 6.88 7.50 -3.01
N CYS A 52 7.74 6.80 -2.29
CA CYS A 52 8.78 7.42 -1.46
C CYS A 52 10.10 6.65 -1.59
N SER A 53 11.22 7.33 -1.39
CA SER A 53 12.54 6.74 -1.48
C SER A 53 13.38 7.10 -0.26
N THR A 54 14.23 6.16 0.17
CA THR A 54 15.19 6.38 1.24
C THR A 54 16.50 6.88 0.62
N ASN A 55 17.04 7.98 1.15
CA ASN A 55 18.30 8.57 0.68
C ASN A 55 19.46 8.34 1.66
N SER A 56 19.31 7.42 2.61
CA SER A 56 20.20 7.26 3.77
C SER A 56 20.53 5.78 4.02
N ASN A 57 21.81 5.52 4.29
CA ASN A 57 22.35 4.18 4.58
C ASN A 57 21.85 3.58 5.90
N ASN A 58 21.37 4.40 6.83
CA ASN A 58 21.11 3.97 8.21
C ASN A 58 19.61 3.88 8.55
N SER A 59 18.73 4.36 7.69
CA SER A 59 17.29 4.32 7.93
C SER A 59 16.56 3.97 6.65
N LEU A 60 16.00 2.76 6.59
CA LEU A 60 15.06 2.32 5.55
C LEU A 60 13.68 2.96 5.78
N ARG A 61 13.66 4.28 6.06
CA ARG A 61 12.48 5.07 6.37
C ARG A 61 12.30 6.16 5.32
N CYS A 62 11.09 6.29 4.78
CA CYS A 62 10.71 7.41 3.93
C CYS A 62 9.26 7.81 4.18
N GLU A 63 8.96 9.08 3.91
CA GLU A 63 7.62 9.63 4.02
C GLU A 63 7.28 10.46 2.78
N ASN A 64 6.02 10.44 2.37
CA ASN A 64 5.47 11.29 1.33
C ASN A 64 4.07 11.78 1.75
N SER A 65 4.00 13.03 2.21
CA SER A 65 2.77 13.68 2.66
C SER A 65 1.90 14.24 1.53
N ASN A 66 2.33 14.08 0.26
CA ASN A 66 1.56 14.63 -0.86
C ASN A 66 0.24 13.89 -1.03
N ILE A 67 -0.81 14.67 -1.31
CA ILE A 67 -2.12 14.14 -1.69
C ILE A 67 -2.07 13.68 -3.15
N LYS A 68 -2.57 12.46 -3.40
CA LYS A 68 -2.75 11.92 -4.75
C LYS A 68 -4.19 11.46 -4.92
N THR A 69 -4.88 11.98 -5.93
CA THR A 69 -6.27 11.64 -6.23
C THR A 69 -6.34 10.45 -7.19
N SER A 70 -7.36 9.61 -7.04
CA SER A 70 -7.61 8.50 -7.95
C SER A 70 -7.92 8.96 -9.38
N SER A 71 -7.62 8.10 -10.34
CA SER A 71 -7.79 8.38 -11.77
C SER A 71 -9.23 8.68 -12.20
N GLN A 72 -10.23 8.18 -11.46
CA GLN A 72 -11.65 8.38 -11.74
C GLN A 72 -12.32 9.33 -10.73
N GLY A 73 -11.54 9.89 -9.79
CA GLY A 73 -12.09 10.58 -8.63
C GLY A 73 -12.75 9.63 -7.62
N GLY A 74 -13.35 10.21 -6.59
CA GLY A 74 -14.06 9.48 -5.53
C GLY A 74 -13.21 9.14 -4.31
N TYR A 75 -11.89 9.08 -4.43
CA TYR A 75 -11.00 8.99 -3.27
C TYR A 75 -9.61 9.57 -3.56
N TYR A 76 -8.85 9.85 -2.51
CA TYR A 76 -7.44 10.20 -2.58
C TYR A 76 -6.64 9.49 -1.50
N VAL A 77 -5.33 9.42 -1.68
CA VAL A 77 -4.39 8.92 -0.68
C VAL A 77 -3.43 10.02 -0.25
N LYS A 78 -2.94 9.92 0.98
CA LYS A 78 -1.93 10.82 1.53
C LYS A 78 -1.14 10.15 2.64
N ASP A 79 -0.14 10.88 3.14
CA ASP A 79 0.61 10.51 4.35
C ASP A 79 1.22 9.11 4.25
N MET A 80 1.81 8.77 3.09
CA MET A 80 2.54 7.53 2.92
C MET A 80 3.77 7.55 3.82
N LYS A 81 3.93 6.53 4.66
CA LYS A 81 5.09 6.32 5.52
C LYS A 81 5.55 4.89 5.37
N CYS A 82 6.81 4.69 5.04
CA CYS A 82 7.42 3.38 4.99
C CYS A 82 8.58 3.31 5.98
N GLU A 83 8.66 2.19 6.68
CA GLU A 83 9.70 1.87 7.64
C GLU A 83 10.05 0.39 7.52
N ASP A 84 11.31 0.13 7.17
CA ASP A 84 11.82 -1.19 6.91
C ASP A 84 10.98 -1.92 5.85
N VAL A 85 10.24 -2.98 6.21
CA VAL A 85 9.40 -3.74 5.29
C VAL A 85 7.95 -3.28 5.25
N PHE A 86 7.56 -2.38 6.17
CA PHE A 86 6.18 -1.93 6.33
C PHE A 86 5.95 -0.60 5.65
N CYS A 87 4.78 -0.46 5.06
CA CYS A 87 4.31 0.78 4.48
C CYS A 87 2.85 1.00 4.87
N ARG A 88 2.55 2.22 5.30
CA ARG A 88 1.20 2.68 5.62
C ARG A 88 0.84 3.93 4.85
N LEU A 89 -0.44 4.13 4.57
CA LEU A 89 -0.99 5.37 4.02
C LEU A 89 -2.43 5.56 4.49
N SER A 90 -2.94 6.78 4.36
CA SER A 90 -4.36 7.08 4.55
C SER A 90 -5.09 7.10 3.22
N ILE A 91 -6.24 6.44 3.15
CA ILE A 91 -7.22 6.52 2.06
C ILE A 91 -8.39 7.38 2.55
N ILE A 92 -8.79 8.37 1.77
CA ILE A 92 -9.91 9.26 2.09
C ILE A 92 -10.92 9.23 0.95
N SER A 93 -12.18 8.94 1.29
CA SER A 93 -13.31 8.95 0.36
C SER A 93 -14.55 9.52 1.05
N GLY A 94 -15.07 10.63 0.54
CA GLY A 94 -16.12 11.39 1.23
C GLY A 94 -15.64 11.86 2.61
N GLU A 95 -16.40 11.54 3.65
CA GLU A 95 -16.08 11.85 5.05
C GLU A 95 -15.30 10.74 5.76
N SER A 96 -15.03 9.63 5.07
CA SER A 96 -14.38 8.45 5.65
C SER A 96 -12.86 8.49 5.43
N ILE A 97 -12.12 8.10 6.46
CA ILE A 97 -10.65 8.03 6.47
C ILE A 97 -10.23 6.66 6.99
N TRP A 98 -9.36 5.98 6.26
CA TRP A 98 -8.89 4.64 6.58
C TRP A 98 -7.36 4.60 6.51
N GLU A 99 -6.71 4.06 7.53
CA GLU A 99 -5.27 3.78 7.50
C GLU A 99 -5.05 2.33 7.08
N VAL A 100 -4.34 2.13 5.98
CA VAL A 100 -4.04 0.79 5.45
C VAL A 100 -2.56 0.53 5.54
N GLU A 101 -2.21 -0.72 5.84
CA GLU A 101 -0.84 -1.18 5.99
C GLU A 101 -0.56 -2.40 5.10
N VAL A 102 0.61 -2.40 4.48
CA VAL A 102 1.10 -3.51 3.68
C VAL A 102 2.59 -3.71 3.95
N ALA A 103 3.01 -4.98 4.02
CA ALA A 103 4.36 -5.35 4.36
C ALA A 103 4.97 -6.27 3.29
N CYS A 104 6.23 -6.03 2.99
CA CYS A 104 7.04 -6.88 2.12
C CYS A 104 7.97 -7.76 2.98
N ILE A 105 7.43 -8.87 3.51
CA ILE A 105 8.16 -9.73 4.44
C ILE A 105 9.07 -10.70 3.67
N ASP A 106 8.60 -11.20 2.53
CA ASP A 106 9.31 -12.18 1.71
C ASP A 106 10.01 -11.49 0.54
N GLY A 107 11.33 -11.63 0.43
CA GLY A 107 12.07 -11.27 -0.80
C GLY A 107 13.14 -10.19 -0.68
N ILE A 108 13.55 -9.81 0.52
CA ILE A 108 14.69 -8.89 0.72
C ILE A 108 15.76 -9.58 1.58
N ASP A 109 16.54 -10.46 0.96
CA ASP A 109 17.75 -11.02 1.57
C ASP A 109 18.95 -10.15 1.18
N LEU A 110 19.47 -9.37 2.13
CA LEU A 110 20.63 -8.49 1.93
C LEU A 110 21.95 -9.15 2.36
N SER A 111 21.98 -10.47 2.56
CA SER A 111 23.15 -11.17 3.10
C SER A 111 24.29 -11.36 2.10
N ALA A 112 24.06 -11.15 0.79
CA ALA A 112 25.11 -11.29 -0.22
C ALA A 112 26.30 -10.34 0.05
N GLN A 113 27.54 -10.76 -0.25
CA GLN A 113 28.69 -9.85 -0.27
C GLN A 113 28.77 -9.14 -1.61
N LEU A 114 28.77 -7.80 -1.61
CA LEU A 114 28.99 -7.00 -2.82
C LEU A 114 30.47 -6.79 -3.09
N ILE A 115 30.85 -6.82 -4.37
CA ILE A 115 32.18 -6.42 -4.83
C ILE A 115 32.17 -4.91 -5.19
N PHE A 116 33.34 -4.26 -5.19
CA PHE A 116 33.45 -2.85 -5.58
C PHE A 116 32.90 -2.61 -7.01
N GLY A 117 31.97 -1.67 -7.14
CA GLY A 117 31.32 -1.33 -8.41
C GLY A 117 30.08 -2.16 -8.74
N GLU A 118 29.74 -3.16 -7.93
CA GLU A 118 28.52 -3.94 -8.10
C GLU A 118 27.30 -3.19 -7.56
N ILE A 119 26.21 -3.22 -8.32
CA ILE A 119 24.90 -2.71 -7.90
C ILE A 119 23.95 -3.91 -7.88
N GLU A 120 23.52 -4.30 -6.69
CA GLU A 120 22.49 -5.31 -6.53
C GLU A 120 21.13 -4.64 -6.42
N THR A 121 20.15 -5.16 -7.16
CA THR A 121 18.77 -4.70 -7.10
C THR A 121 17.86 -5.85 -6.74
N LEU A 122 17.18 -5.75 -5.60
CA LEU A 122 16.21 -6.75 -5.13
C LEU A 122 14.84 -6.10 -5.03
N SER A 123 13.84 -6.73 -5.63
CA SER A 123 12.48 -6.23 -5.62
C SER A 123 11.52 -7.21 -4.98
N CYS A 124 10.55 -6.68 -4.25
CA CYS A 124 9.45 -7.41 -3.68
C CYS A 124 8.14 -6.76 -4.06
N LYS A 125 7.19 -7.60 -4.46
CA LYS A 125 5.89 -7.18 -4.92
C LYS A 125 4.82 -7.96 -4.18
N ILE A 126 3.99 -7.25 -3.43
CA ILE A 126 2.88 -7.83 -2.68
C ILE A 126 1.59 -7.10 -3.05
N ARG A 127 0.49 -7.86 -3.08
CA ARG A 127 -0.87 -7.33 -3.22
C ARG A 127 -1.64 -7.79 -2.00
N ARG A 128 -2.34 -6.87 -1.35
CA ARG A 128 -3.34 -7.20 -0.33
C ARG A 128 -4.70 -6.72 -0.77
N GLN A 129 -5.70 -7.56 -0.52
CA GLN A 129 -7.10 -7.24 -0.69
C GLN A 129 -7.69 -6.90 0.67
N PHE A 130 -8.57 -5.90 0.72
CA PHE A 130 -9.28 -5.55 1.95
C PHE A 130 -10.67 -5.02 1.65
N SER A 131 -11.56 -5.20 2.61
CA SER A 131 -12.91 -4.63 2.62
C SER A 131 -13.00 -3.55 3.68
N VAL A 132 -13.84 -2.56 3.40
CA VAL A 132 -14.08 -1.44 4.30
C VAL A 132 -15.56 -1.43 4.69
N TYR A 133 -15.81 -1.39 5.99
CA TYR A 133 -17.15 -1.38 6.58
C TYR A 133 -17.63 0.05 6.87
N MET A 134 -18.95 0.20 7.08
CA MET A 134 -19.56 1.52 7.34
C MET A 134 -19.12 2.16 8.65
N ASP A 135 -18.66 1.37 9.61
CA ASP A 135 -18.08 1.82 10.87
C ASP A 135 -16.59 2.22 10.75
N GLY A 136 -16.01 2.12 9.55
CA GLY A 136 -14.61 2.39 9.29
C GLY A 136 -13.68 1.19 9.55
N GLY A 137 -14.22 0.04 9.94
CA GLY A 137 -13.46 -1.20 10.09
C GLY A 137 -12.84 -1.65 8.77
N ILE A 138 -11.60 -2.13 8.84
CA ILE A 138 -10.88 -2.70 7.70
C ILE A 138 -10.66 -4.19 7.97
N GLU A 139 -11.05 -5.03 7.03
CA GLU A 139 -10.78 -6.47 7.08
C GLU A 139 -9.92 -6.85 5.88
N TYR A 140 -8.71 -7.32 6.17
CA TYR A 140 -7.80 -7.87 5.17
C TYR A 140 -8.22 -9.29 4.80
N GLN A 141 -8.14 -9.61 3.52
CA GLN A 141 -8.40 -10.95 3.02
C GLN A 141 -7.05 -11.61 2.73
N ASP A 142 -6.85 -12.79 3.34
CA ASP A 142 -5.67 -13.65 3.16
C ASP A 142 -5.69 -14.36 1.80
#